data_AF-A0A522D2Z4-F1
#
_entry.id   AF-A0A522D2Z4-F1
#
_cell.length_a   1.000
_cell.length_b   1.000
_cell.length_c   1.000
_cell.angle_alpha   90.00
_cell.angle_beta   90.00
_cell.angle_gamma   90.00
#
_symmetry.space_group_name_H-M   'P 1'
#
loop_
_entity.id
_entity.type
_entity.pdbx_description
1 polymer ?
#
loop_
_entity_poly.entity_id
_entity_poly.type
_entity_poly.pdbx_seq_one_letter_code
_entity_poly.pdbx_strand_id
1 'polypeptide(L)' 'MADQDDYRARAEALLRLASATDNMKQRGELIDQAMHWHNLAMHAQDDPHLFLNDNQDDEPAEAWG' A
#
# COMPACT_ATOMS: atom_id res chain seq x y z
N MET A 1 -15.50 -5.47 7.50
CA MET A 1 -14.71 -5.28 6.27
C MET A 1 -15.19 -4.01 5.58
N ALA A 2 -14.87 -2.84 6.13
CA ALA A 2 -15.30 -1.53 5.58
C ALA A 2 -14.09 -0.69 5.10
N ASP A 3 -12.91 -0.92 5.68
CA ASP A 3 -11.68 -0.20 5.34
C ASP A 3 -11.18 -0.47 3.91
N GLN A 4 -11.39 -1.69 3.41
CA GLN A 4 -10.79 -2.17 2.17
C GLN A 4 -11.49 -1.61 0.91
N ASP A 5 -12.82 -1.48 0.97
CA ASP A 5 -13.61 -0.80 -0.06
C ASP A 5 -13.30 0.70 -0.11
N ASP A 6 -12.93 1.31 1.02
CA ASP A 6 -12.61 2.73 1.12
C ASP A 6 -11.32 3.09 0.36
N TYR A 7 -10.29 2.25 0.45
CA TYR A 7 -9.02 2.45 -0.30
C TYR A 7 -9.20 2.32 -1.80
N ARG A 8 -10.00 1.34 -2.26
CA ARG A 8 -10.30 1.17 -3.68
C ARG A 8 -11.12 2.36 -4.22
N ALA A 9 -12.14 2.79 -3.48
CA ALA A 9 -12.96 3.94 -3.85
C ALA A 9 -12.11 5.23 -3.94
N ARG A 10 -11.14 5.41 -3.03
CA ARG A 10 -10.19 6.53 -3.08
C ARG A 10 -9.27 6.48 -4.29
N ALA A 11 -8.72 5.32 -4.62
CA ALA A 11 -7.88 5.16 -5.81
C ALA A 11 -8.66 5.48 -7.10
N GLU A 12 -9.90 4.98 -7.24
CA GLU A 12 -10.76 5.28 -8.39
C GLU A 12 -11.12 6.77 -8.49
N ALA A 13 -11.40 7.44 -7.36
CA ALA A 13 -11.66 8.88 -7.35
C ALA A 13 -10.46 9.70 -7.82
N LEU A 14 -9.25 9.33 -7.40
CA LEU A 14 -8.00 9.99 -7.82
C LEU A 14 -7.70 9.77 -9.31
N LEU A 15 -7.91 8.55 -9.84
CA LEU A 15 -7.78 8.29 -11.28
C LEU A 15 -8.79 9.08 -12.11
N ARG A 16 -10.01 9.25 -11.60
CA ARG A 16 -11.05 10.06 -12.25
C ARG A 16 -10.71 11.56 -12.24
N LEU A 17 -10.07 12.04 -11.17
CA LEU A 17 -9.58 13.41 -11.09
C LEU A 17 -8.38 13.63 -12.04
N ALA A 18 -7.49 12.64 -12.14
CA ALA A 18 -6.33 12.66 -13.03
C ALA A 18 -6.76 12.72 -14.51
N SER A 19 -7.78 11.95 -14.89
CA SER A 19 -8.29 11.95 -16.27
C SER A 19 -8.99 13.26 -16.65
N ALA A 20 -9.64 13.93 -15.68
CA ALA A 20 -10.27 15.24 -15.85
C ALA A 20 -9.27 16.42 -15.80
N THR A 21 -8.02 16.17 -15.40
CA THR A 21 -6.98 17.19 -15.28
C THR A 21 -6.21 17.34 -16.60
N ASP A 22 -6.17 18.55 -17.15
CA ASP A 22 -5.37 18.93 -18.34
C ASP A 22 -3.89 19.22 -18.02
N ASN A 23 -3.57 19.48 -16.75
CA ASN A 23 -2.19 19.72 -16.32
C ASN A 23 -1.43 18.39 -16.15
N MET A 24 -0.49 18.10 -17.06
CA MET A 24 0.29 16.85 -17.04
C MET A 24 1.05 16.61 -15.73
N LYS A 25 1.53 17.67 -15.05
CA LYS A 25 2.24 17.52 -13.77
C LYS A 25 1.29 17.07 -12.66
N GLN A 26 0.14 17.75 -12.54
CA GLN A 26 -0.89 17.38 -11.56
C GLN A 26 -1.50 16.00 -11.88
N ARG A 27 -1.64 15.66 -13.17
CA ARG A 27 -2.08 14.34 -13.59
C ARG A 27 -1.12 13.25 -13.10
N GLY A 28 0.20 13.47 -13.22
CA GLY A 28 1.20 12.55 -12.66
C GLY A 28 1.07 12.37 -11.16
N GLU A 29 1.01 13.47 -10.41
CA GLU A 29 0.86 13.45 -8.94
C GLU A 29 -0.42 12.73 -8.47
N LEU A 30 -1.52 12.85 -9.23
CA LEU A 30 -2.79 12.17 -8.92
C LEU A 30 -2.73 10.67 -9.23
N ILE A 31 -2.02 10.27 -10.30
CA ILE A 31 -1.81 8.86 -10.64
C ILE A 31 -0.91 8.19 -9.59
N ASP A 32 0.18 8.84 -9.17
CA ASP A 32 1.06 8.34 -8.11
C ASP A 32 0.29 8.13 -6.80
N GLN A 33 -0.56 9.10 -6.41
CA GLN A 33 -1.42 8.97 -5.24
C GLN A 33 -2.44 7.84 -5.39
N ALA A 34 -3.05 7.66 -6.56
CA ALA A 34 -3.99 6.56 -6.80
C ALA A 34 -3.31 5.19 -6.66
N MET A 35 -2.10 5.06 -7.21
CA MET A 35 -1.30 3.83 -7.12
C MET A 35 -0.89 3.52 -5.67
N HIS A 36 -0.56 4.54 -4.87
CA HIS A 36 -0.26 4.37 -3.46
C HIS A 36 -1.44 3.73 -2.69
N TRP A 37 -2.66 4.24 -2.88
CA TRP A 37 -3.86 3.67 -2.25
C TRP A 37 -4.23 2.30 -2.79
N HIS A 38 -4.01 2.06 -4.08
CA HIS A 38 -4.22 0.74 -4.69
C HIS A 38 -3.28 -0.32 -4.11
N ASN A 39 -1.99 0.00 -3.96
CA ASN A 39 -1.02 -0.89 -3.32
C ASN A 39 -1.36 -1.12 -1.85
N LEU A 40 -1.83 -0.10 -1.13
CA LEU A 40 -2.28 -0.26 0.26
C LEU A 40 -3.48 -1.21 0.36
N ALA A 41 -4.44 -1.11 -0.56
CA ALA A 41 -5.59 -2.00 -0.64
C ALA A 41 -5.17 -3.45 -0.95
N MET A 42 -4.19 -3.64 -1.84
CA MET A 42 -3.65 -4.96 -2.17
C MET A 42 -2.86 -5.56 -1.00
N HIS A 43 -2.02 -4.78 -0.31
CA HIS A 43 -1.28 -5.25 0.87
C HIS A 43 -2.23 -5.60 2.04
N ALA A 44 -3.34 -4.88 2.19
CA ALA A 44 -4.38 -5.24 3.15
C ALA A 44 -5.12 -6.55 2.77
N GLN A 45 -5.08 -6.97 1.50
CA GLN A 45 -5.60 -8.27 1.04
C GLN A 45 -4.58 -9.40 1.16
N ASP A 46 -3.29 -9.08 0.98
CA ASP A 46 -2.24 -10.09 0.84
C ASP A 46 -1.93 -10.80 2.17
N ASP A 47 -1.82 -10.08 3.31
CA ASP A 47 -1.51 -10.79 4.56
C ASP A 47 -1.66 -9.94 5.85
N PRO A 48 -2.56 -10.29 6.80
CA PRO A 48 -2.50 -9.75 8.17
C PRO A 48 -1.41 -10.42 9.03
N HIS A 49 -0.75 -11.50 8.57
CA HIS A 49 0.31 -12.20 9.30
C HIS A 49 1.74 -11.78 8.93
N LEU A 50 1.95 -11.01 7.86
CA LEU A 50 3.28 -10.46 7.54
C LEU A 50 3.75 -9.35 8.51
N PHE A 51 2.86 -8.82 9.35
CA PHE A 51 3.21 -7.82 10.38
C PHE A 51 3.83 -8.43 11.66
N LEU A 52 4.00 -9.75 11.75
CA LEU A 52 4.59 -10.43 12.93
C LEU A 52 6.00 -11.00 12.70
N ASN A 53 6.60 -10.87 11.52
CA ASN A 53 7.90 -11.50 11.23
C ASN A 53 9.03 -10.50 10.96
N ASP A 54 9.13 -9.45 11.76
CA ASP A 54 10.28 -8.54 11.75
C ASP A 54 11.10 -8.58 13.06
N ASN A 55 10.98 -9.61 13.91
CA ASN A 55 11.68 -9.52 15.21
C ASN A 55 12.07 -10.79 15.99
N GLN A 56 12.43 -11.93 15.36
CA GLN A 56 13.16 -13.01 16.08
C GLN A 56 14.10 -13.83 15.18
N ASP A 57 15.12 -13.19 14.59
CA ASP A 57 16.35 -13.90 14.14
C ASP A 57 17.57 -13.31 14.88
N ASP A 58 17.41 -13.11 16.19
CA ASP A 58 18.51 -12.85 17.12
C ASP A 58 18.65 -14.10 18.01
N GLU A 59 19.20 -15.17 17.43
CA GLU A 59 19.75 -16.27 18.22
C GLU A 59 21.28 -16.15 18.25
N PRO A 60 21.90 -15.92 19.42
CA PRO A 60 23.34 -15.96 19.55
C PRO A 60 23.80 -17.42 19.43
N ALA A 61 24.52 -17.74 18.37
CA ALA A 61 25.23 -19.00 18.25
C ALA A 61 26.45 -19.03 19.21
N GLU A 62 26.19 -19.02 20.51
CA GLU A 62 27.13 -19.51 21.53
C GLU A 62 26.89 -21.00 21.73
N ALA A 63 27.60 -21.83 20.96
CA ALA A 63 27.77 -23.25 21.27
C ALA A 63 29.24 -23.49 21.62
N TRP A 64 29.57 -23.22 22.88
CA TRP A 64 30.74 -23.83 23.54
C TRP A 64 30.40 -25.29 23.86
N GLY A 65 31.18 -26.21 23.29
CA GLY A 65 31.12 -27.65 23.58
C GLY A 65 32.31 -28.38 22.97
#